data_AF-A0AA42CB12-F1
#
_entry.id   AF-A0AA42CB12-F1
#
_cell.length_a   1.000
_cell.length_b   1.000
_cell.length_c   1.000
_cell.angle_alpha   90.00
_cell.angle_beta   90.00
_cell.angle_gamma   90.00
#
_symmetry.space_group_name_H-M   'P 1'
#
loop_
_entity.id
_entity.type
_entity.pdbx_description
1 polymer ?
#
loop_
_entity_poly.entity_id
_entity_poly.type
_entity_poly.pdbx_seq_one_letter_code
_entity_poly.pdbx_strand_id
1 'polypeptide(L)'
;MKSSLKITFIYFLISFFWILFSDKFLQTFSADTTDLTRMQTYKGWFFIISTSLFLFWLIYTEFKKKSRIQEELKKAMQRAEESDRLKTAFLSNMSHEIRTPLNGIVGFGHLLCEGQTTESEKEVYRDHINRNSQLLLKIIDDIIEISRIQENMITVNIQAVNLYQLLSRLYSTYRNTDPALSAKNLQFNILNEANLNPLFINTDPA
;
A
#
# COMPACT_ATOMS: atom_id res chain seq x y z
N MET A 1 9.42 12.61 -27.84
CA MET A 1 9.79 13.41 -29.03
C MET A 1 11.29 13.57 -29.22
N LYS A 2 12.08 13.93 -28.19
CA LYS A 2 13.55 14.06 -28.32
C LYS A 2 14.29 12.75 -28.63
N SER A 3 13.87 11.61 -28.05
CA SER A 3 14.54 10.32 -28.34
C SER A 3 14.25 9.77 -29.73
N SER A 4 13.01 9.88 -30.21
CA SER A 4 12.65 9.45 -31.57
C SER A 4 13.39 10.24 -32.64
N LEU A 5 13.56 11.56 -32.45
CA LEU A 5 14.31 12.41 -33.37
C LEU A 5 15.81 12.04 -33.42
N LYS A 6 16.41 11.71 -32.27
CA LYS A 6 17.81 11.25 -32.20
C LYS A 6 18.01 9.93 -32.95
N ILE A 7 17.07 9.00 -32.80
CA ILE A 7 17.13 7.68 -33.46
C ILE A 7 17.03 7.85 -34.97
N THR A 8 16.07 8.64 -35.47
CA THR A 8 15.93 8.95 -36.89
C THR A 8 17.19 9.61 -37.45
N PHE A 9 17.80 10.54 -36.70
CA PHE A 9 19.02 11.23 -37.12
C PHE A 9 20.24 10.30 -37.20
N ILE A 10 20.41 9.38 -36.23
CA ILE A 10 21.48 8.38 -36.24
C ILE A 10 21.30 7.42 -37.42
N TYR A 11 20.07 6.94 -37.64
CA TYR A 11 19.76 6.06 -38.78
C TYR A 11 20.04 6.74 -40.12
N PHE A 12 19.67 8.02 -40.25
CA PHE A 12 19.94 8.82 -41.43
C PHE A 12 21.45 8.93 -41.71
N LEU A 13 22.26 9.25 -40.68
CA LEU A 13 23.71 9.34 -40.82
C LEU A 13 24.36 8.01 -41.24
N ILE A 14 24.00 6.90 -40.59
CA ILE A 14 24.54 5.58 -40.91
C ILE A 14 24.16 5.16 -42.34
N SER A 15 22.90 5.38 -42.72
CA SER A 15 22.40 5.07 -44.07
C SER A 15 23.09 5.91 -45.13
N PHE A 16 23.23 7.21 -44.90
CA PHE A 16 23.92 8.13 -45.80
C PHE A 16 25.39 7.75 -46.00
N PHE A 17 26.09 7.43 -44.92
CA PHE A 17 27.50 7.04 -44.97
C PHE A 17 27.69 5.68 -45.66
N TRP A 18 26.79 4.73 -45.41
CA TRP A 18 26.78 3.41 -46.07
C TRP A 18 26.63 3.54 -47.58
N ILE A 19 25.69 4.38 -48.05
CA ILE A 19 25.47 4.61 -49.49
C ILE A 19 26.75 5.13 -50.14
N LEU A 20 27.33 6.22 -49.61
CA LEU A 20 28.52 6.86 -50.18
C LEU A 20 29.76 5.95 -50.18
N PHE A 21 30.04 5.27 -49.07
CA PHE A 21 31.27 4.49 -48.93
C PHE A 21 31.21 3.16 -49.67
N SER A 22 30.04 2.52 -49.68
CA SER A 22 29.88 1.20 -50.26
C SER A 22 29.93 1.23 -51.80
N ASP A 23 29.50 2.32 -52.45
CA ASP A 23 29.65 2.47 -53.91
C ASP A 23 31.12 2.56 -54.32
N LYS A 24 31.92 3.31 -53.57
CA LYS A 24 33.36 3.45 -53.80
C LYS A 24 34.13 2.15 -53.54
N PHE A 25 33.69 1.36 -52.56
CA PHE A 25 34.28 0.06 -52.25
C PHE A 25 34.07 -0.97 -53.37
N LEU A 26 32.85 -1.06 -53.92
CA LEU A 26 32.54 -1.99 -55.01
C LEU A 26 33.35 -1.68 -56.29
N GLN A 27 33.53 -0.39 -56.63
CA GLN A 27 34.32 0.04 -57.78
C GLN A 27 35.82 -0.28 -57.66
N THR A 28 36.32 -0.46 -56.43
CA THR A 28 37.74 -0.80 -56.20
C THR A 28 38.00 -2.30 -56.40
N PHE A 29 36.97 -3.14 -56.35
CA PHE A 29 37.10 -4.60 -56.31
C PHE A 29 36.73 -5.32 -57.62
N SER A 30 35.99 -4.70 -58.53
CA SER A 30 35.55 -5.36 -59.78
C SER A 30 35.75 -4.49 -61.02
N ALA A 31 36.48 -5.03 -61.99
CA ALA A 31 36.75 -4.40 -63.29
C ALA A 31 35.75 -4.79 -64.40
N ASP A 32 34.90 -5.81 -64.15
CA ASP A 32 33.96 -6.36 -65.12
C ASP A 32 32.52 -5.87 -64.87
N THR A 33 31.84 -5.45 -65.94
CA THR A 33 30.54 -4.75 -65.86
C THR A 33 29.39 -5.65 -65.44
N THR A 34 29.45 -6.93 -65.79
CA THR A 34 28.40 -7.92 -65.48
C THR A 34 28.39 -8.29 -63.99
N ASP A 35 29.57 -8.45 -63.40
CA ASP A 35 29.71 -8.75 -61.96
C ASP A 35 29.36 -7.53 -61.09
N LEU A 36 29.61 -6.31 -61.58
CA LEU A 36 29.24 -5.07 -60.91
C LEU A 36 27.72 -4.97 -60.66
N THR A 37 26.89 -5.35 -61.63
CA THR A 37 25.40 -5.29 -61.52
C THR A 37 24.84 -6.29 -60.51
N ARG A 38 25.41 -7.51 -60.46
CA ARG A 38 25.03 -8.54 -59.46
C ARG A 38 25.43 -8.12 -58.05
N MET A 39 26.64 -7.56 -57.88
CA MET A 39 27.12 -7.06 -56.59
C MET A 39 26.29 -5.87 -56.08
N GLN A 40 25.87 -4.97 -56.98
CA GLN A 40 24.96 -3.86 -56.63
C GLN A 40 23.59 -4.37 -56.14
N THR A 41 23.05 -5.42 -56.76
CA THR A 41 21.78 -6.01 -56.35
C THR A 41 21.89 -6.61 -54.96
N TYR A 42 22.87 -7.49 -54.69
CA TYR A 42 23.05 -8.08 -53.36
C TYR A 42 23.33 -7.05 -52.27
N LYS A 43 24.06 -5.98 -52.59
CA LYS A 43 24.26 -4.85 -51.67
C LYS A 43 22.93 -4.20 -51.26
N GLY A 44 22.03 -3.97 -52.22
CA GLY A 44 20.71 -3.40 -51.95
C GLY A 44 19.87 -4.27 -51.02
N TRP A 45 19.81 -5.57 -51.30
CA TRP A 45 19.12 -6.55 -50.44
C TRP A 45 19.72 -6.60 -49.04
N PHE A 46 21.06 -6.61 -48.92
CA PHE A 46 21.74 -6.57 -47.63
C PHE A 46 21.38 -5.31 -46.83
N PHE A 47 21.37 -4.15 -47.49
CA PHE A 47 21.01 -2.89 -46.85
C PHE A 47 19.57 -2.89 -46.34
N ILE A 48 18.60 -3.37 -47.12
CA ILE A 48 17.18 -3.44 -46.73
C ILE A 48 17.01 -4.36 -45.51
N ILE A 49 17.66 -5.53 -45.50
CA ILE A 49 17.54 -6.47 -44.38
C ILE A 49 18.17 -5.87 -43.12
N SER A 50 19.38 -5.31 -43.23
CA SER A 50 20.08 -4.72 -42.09
C SER A 50 19.30 -3.55 -41.50
N THR A 51 18.77 -2.67 -42.35
CA THR A 51 17.99 -1.51 -41.89
C THR A 51 16.65 -1.91 -41.29
N SER A 52 15.95 -2.87 -41.90
CA SER A 52 14.69 -3.42 -41.38
C SER A 52 14.86 -4.04 -39.99
N LEU A 53 15.91 -4.86 -39.80
CA LEU A 53 16.21 -5.48 -38.51
C LEU A 53 16.55 -4.44 -37.44
N PHE A 54 17.33 -3.42 -37.80
CA PHE A 54 17.68 -2.33 -36.89
C PHE A 54 16.46 -1.50 -36.49
N LEU A 55 15.59 -1.14 -37.44
CA LEU A 55 14.34 -0.43 -37.19
C LEU A 55 13.41 -1.23 -36.28
N PHE A 56 13.25 -2.52 -36.57
CA PHE A 56 12.47 -3.43 -35.73
C PHE A 56 13.00 -3.46 -34.30
N TRP A 57 14.31 -3.62 -34.12
CA TRP A 57 14.94 -3.63 -32.80
C TRP A 57 14.71 -2.32 -32.02
N LEU A 58 14.83 -1.17 -32.69
CA LEU A 58 14.56 0.14 -32.08
C LEU A 58 13.10 0.32 -31.67
N ILE A 59 12.16 -0.01 -32.55
CA ILE A 59 10.73 0.08 -32.25
C ILE A 59 10.37 -0.86 -31.10
N TYR A 60 10.89 -2.09 -31.12
CA TYR A 60 10.63 -3.09 -30.10
C TYR A 60 11.13 -2.64 -28.72
N THR A 61 12.31 -2.04 -28.64
CA THR A 61 12.87 -1.53 -27.37
C THR A 61 12.06 -0.37 -26.81
N GLU A 62 11.66 0.59 -27.64
CA GLU A 62 10.80 1.72 -27.23
C GLU A 62 9.40 1.23 -26.81
N PHE A 63 8.82 0.28 -27.53
CA PHE A 63 7.54 -0.32 -27.17
C PHE A 63 7.61 -0.99 -25.79
N LYS A 64 8.62 -1.83 -25.57
CA LYS A 64 8.83 -2.52 -24.29
C LYS A 64 9.01 -1.55 -23.12
N LYS A 65 9.73 -0.44 -23.35
CA LYS A 65 9.91 0.61 -22.33
C LYS A 65 8.59 1.28 -21.97
N LYS A 66 7.79 1.66 -22.98
CA LYS A 66 6.47 2.26 -22.75
C LYS A 66 5.54 1.32 -22.02
N SER A 67 5.47 0.05 -22.42
CA SER A 67 4.62 -0.94 -21.75
C SER A 67 5.00 -1.14 -20.28
N ARG A 68 6.30 -1.18 -19.96
CA ARG A 68 6.78 -1.25 -18.56
C ARG A 68 6.35 -0.03 -17.74
N ILE A 69 6.57 1.18 -18.27
CA ILE A 69 6.18 2.41 -17.60
C ILE A 69 4.66 2.47 -17.39
N GLN A 70 3.88 2.07 -18.40
CA GLN A 70 2.42 2.01 -18.28
C GLN A 70 1.96 1.01 -17.22
N GLU A 71 2.59 -0.16 -17.14
CA GLU A 71 2.27 -1.16 -16.12
C GLU A 71 2.67 -0.70 -14.71
N GLU A 72 3.84 -0.07 -14.55
CA GLU A 72 4.27 0.54 -13.29
C GLU A 72 3.33 1.67 -12.87
N LEU A 73 2.94 2.54 -13.82
CA LEU A 73 1.99 3.62 -13.57
C LEU A 73 0.62 3.06 -13.16
N LYS A 74 0.14 2.03 -13.85
CA LYS A 74 -1.13 1.37 -13.50
C LYS A 74 -1.07 0.78 -12.10
N LYS A 75 0.01 0.08 -11.75
CA LYS A 75 0.21 -0.47 -10.39
C LYS A 75 0.29 0.63 -9.33
N ALA A 76 1.01 1.71 -9.61
CA ALA A 76 1.11 2.84 -8.70
C ALA A 76 -0.27 3.51 -8.49
N MET A 77 -1.03 3.67 -9.57
CA MET A 77 -2.38 4.23 -9.53
C MET A 77 -3.34 3.33 -8.74
N GLN A 78 -3.32 2.01 -8.97
CA GLN A 78 -4.11 1.05 -8.20
C GLN A 78 -3.78 1.07 -6.70
N ARG A 79 -2.50 1.19 -6.34
CA ARG A 79 -2.08 1.32 -4.93
C ARG A 79 -2.57 2.63 -4.31
N ALA A 80 -2.51 3.73 -5.06
CA ALA A 80 -2.99 5.02 -4.61
C ALA A 80 -4.52 5.00 -4.40
N GLU A 81 -5.26 4.45 -5.37
CA GLU A 81 -6.71 4.30 -5.30
C GLU A 81 -7.15 3.42 -4.14
N GLU A 82 -6.47 2.29 -3.91
CA GLU A 82 -6.76 1.43 -2.76
C GLU A 82 -6.45 2.13 -1.43
N SER A 83 -5.33 2.86 -1.34
CA SER A 83 -5.02 3.68 -0.16
C SER A 83 -6.10 4.73 0.11
N ASP A 84 -6.55 5.45 -0.91
CA ASP A 84 -7.59 6.48 -0.77
C ASP A 84 -8.94 5.87 -0.40
N ARG A 85 -9.28 4.72 -0.97
CA ARG A 85 -10.47 3.95 -0.60
C ARG A 85 -10.43 3.53 0.87
N LEU A 86 -9.31 2.96 1.33
CA LEU A 86 -9.13 2.54 2.73
C LEU A 86 -9.21 3.74 3.69
N LYS A 87 -8.57 4.87 3.35
CA LYS A 87 -8.68 6.12 4.13
C LYS A 87 -10.12 6.60 4.22
N THR A 88 -10.83 6.61 3.10
CA THR A 88 -12.24 7.04 3.06
C THR A 88 -13.13 6.13 3.89
N ALA A 89 -12.95 4.82 3.77
CA ALA A 89 -13.68 3.84 4.58
C ALA A 89 -13.37 4.00 6.08
N PHE A 90 -12.10 4.19 6.44
CA PHE A 90 -11.69 4.45 7.82
C PHE A 90 -12.36 5.70 8.40
N LEU A 91 -12.29 6.84 7.69
CA LEU A 91 -12.91 8.09 8.15
C LEU A 91 -14.44 7.99 8.26
N SER A 92 -15.08 7.27 7.34
CA SER A 92 -16.52 7.01 7.38
C SER A 92 -16.89 6.19 8.62
N ASN A 93 -16.12 5.14 8.91
CA ASN A 93 -16.35 4.27 10.07
C ASN A 93 -16.15 5.05 11.38
N MET A 94 -15.05 5.80 11.51
CA MET A 94 -14.80 6.65 12.68
C MET A 94 -15.90 7.70 12.88
N SER A 95 -16.38 8.33 11.80
CA SER A 95 -17.49 9.28 11.88
C SER A 95 -18.76 8.63 12.44
N HIS A 96 -19.06 7.39 12.04
CA HIS A 96 -20.21 6.66 12.56
C HIS A 96 -20.02 6.28 14.04
N GLU A 97 -18.86 5.74 14.39
CA GLU A 97 -18.54 5.32 15.75
C GLU A 97 -18.48 6.50 16.74
N ILE A 98 -18.11 7.70 16.28
CA ILE A 98 -18.17 8.93 17.10
C ILE A 98 -19.62 9.41 17.26
N ARG A 99 -20.43 9.36 16.20
CA ARG A 99 -21.80 9.89 16.21
C ARG A 99 -22.69 9.15 17.21
N THR A 100 -22.58 7.83 17.32
CA THR A 100 -23.42 7.02 18.21
C THR A 100 -23.31 7.43 19.69
N PRO A 101 -22.12 7.42 20.34
CA PRO A 101 -21.99 7.86 21.72
C PRO A 101 -22.30 9.35 21.89
N LEU A 102 -21.92 10.20 20.93
CA LEU A 102 -22.24 11.63 20.98
C LEU A 102 -23.76 11.88 21.00
N ASN A 103 -24.51 11.20 20.13
CA ASN A 103 -25.98 11.28 20.12
C ASN A 103 -26.58 10.76 21.42
N GLY A 104 -25.99 9.73 22.03
CA GLY A 104 -26.36 9.27 23.36
C GLY A 104 -26.19 10.36 24.42
N ILE A 105 -25.02 10.99 24.47
CA ILE A 105 -24.72 12.08 25.41
C ILE A 105 -25.71 13.23 25.26
N VAL A 106 -25.92 13.71 24.02
CA VAL A 106 -26.83 14.82 23.74
C VAL A 106 -28.29 14.45 24.06
N GLY A 107 -28.73 13.24 23.67
CA GLY A 107 -30.10 12.78 23.89
C GLY A 107 -30.43 12.64 25.38
N PHE A 108 -29.59 11.94 26.14
CA PHE A 108 -29.80 11.82 27.60
C PHE A 108 -29.59 13.15 28.32
N GLY A 109 -28.69 14.00 27.84
CA GLY A 109 -28.55 15.37 28.34
C GLY A 109 -29.82 16.20 28.17
N HIS A 110 -30.50 16.07 27.02
CA HIS A 110 -31.78 16.74 26.78
C HIS A 110 -32.87 16.26 27.73
N LEU A 111 -32.99 14.94 27.92
CA LEU A 111 -33.95 14.33 28.84
C LEU A 111 -33.74 14.78 30.31
N LEU A 112 -32.49 15.04 30.70
CA LEU A 112 -32.19 15.61 32.02
C LEU A 112 -32.68 17.07 32.15
N CYS A 113 -32.73 17.83 31.06
CA CYS A 113 -33.17 19.22 31.05
C CYS A 113 -34.70 19.39 30.99
N GLU A 114 -35.45 18.44 30.41
CA GLU A 114 -36.91 18.53 30.23
C GLU A 114 -37.72 18.45 31.55
N GLY A 115 -37.07 18.14 32.68
CA GLY A 115 -37.63 18.34 34.03
C GLY A 115 -38.73 17.37 34.48
N GLN A 116 -39.23 16.49 33.60
CA GLN A 116 -40.28 15.50 33.90
C GLN A 116 -39.74 14.11 34.28
N THR A 117 -38.56 14.05 34.89
CA THR A 117 -37.85 12.79 35.17
C THR A 117 -37.69 12.56 36.67
N THR A 118 -37.92 11.32 37.09
CA THR A 118 -37.69 10.89 38.48
C THR A 118 -36.19 10.86 38.79
N GLU A 119 -35.82 10.94 40.07
CA GLU A 119 -34.38 10.86 40.45
C GLU A 119 -33.73 9.53 40.01
N SER A 120 -34.49 8.43 40.00
CA SER A 120 -33.99 7.14 39.52
C SER A 120 -33.68 7.17 38.01
N GLU A 121 -34.51 7.83 37.20
CA GLU A 121 -34.26 7.97 35.75
C GLU A 121 -33.08 8.90 35.48
N LYS A 122 -32.96 9.99 36.24
CA LYS A 122 -31.83 10.91 36.13
C LYS A 122 -30.50 10.21 36.38
N GLU A 123 -30.44 9.30 37.36
CA GLU A 123 -29.23 8.53 37.64
C GLU A 123 -28.87 7.61 36.47
N VAL A 124 -29.84 6.92 35.88
CA VAL A 124 -29.64 6.10 34.67
C VAL A 124 -29.15 6.94 33.50
N TYR A 125 -29.71 8.13 33.29
CA TYR A 125 -29.28 9.02 32.21
C TYR A 125 -27.85 9.53 32.42
N ARG A 126 -27.48 9.87 33.66
CA ARG A 126 -26.10 10.24 34.02
C ARG A 126 -25.13 9.09 33.75
N ASP A 127 -25.49 7.87 34.10
CA ASP A 127 -24.67 6.67 33.82
C ASP A 127 -24.47 6.49 32.31
N HIS A 128 -25.54 6.60 31.51
CA HIS A 128 -25.43 6.53 30.06
C HIS A 128 -24.54 7.64 29.48
N ILE A 129 -24.65 8.88 29.96
CA ILE A 129 -23.78 9.98 29.52
C ILE A 129 -22.32 9.67 29.85
N ASN A 130 -22.03 9.23 31.07
CA ASN A 130 -20.66 8.91 31.51
C ASN A 130 -20.08 7.76 30.66
N ARG A 131 -20.84 6.68 30.47
CA ARG A 131 -20.41 5.53 29.67
C ARG A 131 -20.16 5.91 28.21
N ASN A 132 -21.03 6.69 27.59
CA ASN A 132 -20.83 7.18 26.22
C ASN A 132 -19.62 8.13 26.13
N SER A 133 -19.37 8.93 27.16
CA SER A 133 -18.19 9.82 27.21
C SER A 133 -16.89 9.02 27.28
N GLN A 134 -16.85 7.97 28.10
CA GLN A 134 -15.70 7.06 28.18
C GLN A 134 -15.46 6.33 26.85
N LEU A 135 -16.53 5.85 26.20
CA LEU A 135 -16.41 5.23 24.88
C LEU A 135 -15.86 6.20 23.83
N LEU A 136 -16.33 7.45 23.83
CA LEU A 136 -15.84 8.47 22.90
C LEU A 136 -14.36 8.78 23.13
N LEU A 137 -13.92 8.89 24.39
CA LEU A 137 -12.50 9.07 24.72
C LEU A 137 -11.65 7.90 24.19
N LYS A 138 -12.12 6.67 24.38
CA LYS A 138 -11.43 5.48 23.85
C LYS A 138 -11.30 5.54 22.32
N ILE A 139 -12.36 5.89 21.60
CA ILE A 139 -12.32 6.03 20.13
C ILE A 139 -11.29 7.09 19.71
N ILE A 140 -11.19 8.20 20.44
CA ILE A 140 -10.19 9.25 20.17
C ILE A 140 -8.78 8.73 20.40
N ASP A 141 -8.54 8.02 21.51
CA ASP A 141 -7.24 7.42 21.81
C ASP A 141 -6.82 6.41 20.74
N ASP A 142 -7.74 5.55 20.30
CA ASP A 142 -7.52 4.57 19.23
C ASP A 142 -7.15 5.28 17.90
N ILE A 143 -7.80 6.40 17.56
CA ILE A 143 -7.47 7.20 16.35
C ILE A 143 -6.06 7.82 16.46
N ILE A 144 -5.69 8.33 17.64
CA ILE A 144 -4.36 8.91 17.88
C ILE A 144 -3.29 7.82 17.77
N GLU A 145 -3.54 6.64 18.32
CA GLU A 145 -2.62 5.50 18.23
C GLU A 145 -2.41 5.06 16.78
N ILE A 146 -3.48 4.89 16.01
CA ILE A 146 -3.40 4.57 14.57
C ILE A 146 -2.60 5.64 13.82
N SER A 147 -2.78 6.91 14.13
CA SER A 147 -2.02 8.01 13.50
C SER A 147 -0.52 7.90 13.80
N ARG A 148 -0.14 7.55 15.04
CA ARG A 148 1.26 7.31 15.43
C ARG A 148 1.84 6.08 14.72
N ILE A 149 1.07 5.01 14.54
CA ILE A 149 1.48 3.83 13.74
C ILE A 149 1.82 4.27 12.32
N GLN A 150 0.93 5.04 11.67
CA GLN A 150 1.08 5.44 10.27
C GLN A 150 2.29 6.34 10.02
N GLU A 151 2.62 7.21 10.97
CA GLU A 151 3.79 8.09 10.89
C GLU A 151 5.11 7.40 11.29
N ASN A 152 5.09 6.07 11.53
CA ASN A 152 6.21 5.29 12.05
C ASN A 152 6.80 5.87 13.36
N MET A 153 5.97 6.54 14.16
CA MET A 153 6.39 7.19 15.41
C MET A 153 6.32 6.27 16.63
N ILE A 154 5.91 5.01 16.45
CA ILE A 154 5.89 4.04 17.55
C ILE A 154 7.27 3.43 17.71
N THR A 155 7.84 3.63 18.88
CA THR A 155 9.07 2.98 19.32
C THR A 155 8.72 1.81 20.22
N VAL A 156 9.07 0.61 19.79
CA VAL A 156 8.82 -0.63 20.53
C VAL A 156 9.95 -0.84 21.54
N ASN A 157 9.62 -1.02 22.82
CA ASN A 157 10.60 -1.23 23.87
C ASN A 157 10.73 -2.72 24.22
N ILE A 158 11.62 -3.41 23.51
CA ILE A 158 11.83 -4.85 23.71
C ILE A 158 12.58 -5.11 25.01
N GLN A 159 11.94 -5.81 25.94
CA GLN A 159 12.55 -6.29 27.18
C GLN A 159 12.18 -7.74 27.48
N ALA A 160 12.93 -8.38 28.39
CA ALA A 160 12.65 -9.75 28.82
C ALA A 160 11.41 -9.76 29.74
N VAL A 161 10.31 -10.33 29.26
CA VAL A 161 9.03 -10.38 29.96
C VAL A 161 8.73 -11.81 30.38
N ASN A 162 8.34 -12.00 31.64
CA ASN A 162 7.86 -13.29 32.13
C ASN A 162 6.46 -13.57 31.56
N LEU A 163 6.36 -14.58 30.70
CA LEU A 163 5.12 -14.90 30.00
C LEU A 163 3.99 -15.29 30.96
N TYR A 164 4.31 -16.00 32.04
CA TYR A 164 3.30 -16.41 33.02
C TYR A 164 2.68 -15.20 33.73
N GLN A 165 3.50 -14.22 34.11
CA GLN A 165 3.01 -12.99 34.73
C GLN A 165 2.15 -12.16 33.78
N LEU A 166 2.57 -12.06 32.51
CA LEU A 166 1.82 -11.35 31.47
C LEU A 166 0.44 -11.99 31.26
N LEU A 167 0.40 -13.32 31.05
CA LEU A 167 -0.85 -14.06 30.87
C LEU A 167 -1.76 -13.99 32.10
N SER A 168 -1.17 -14.08 33.30
CA SER A 168 -1.93 -13.96 34.57
C SER A 168 -2.54 -12.56 34.72
N ARG A 169 -1.79 -11.50 34.37
CA ARG A 169 -2.30 -10.13 34.36
C ARG A 169 -3.47 -10.00 33.38
N LEU A 170 -3.30 -10.44 32.13
CA LEU A 170 -4.36 -10.43 31.12
C LEU A 170 -5.61 -11.17 31.61
N TYR A 171 -5.44 -12.38 32.16
CA TYR A 171 -6.54 -13.15 32.73
C TYR A 171 -7.31 -12.39 33.82
N SER A 172 -6.59 -11.76 34.74
CA SER A 172 -7.20 -10.99 35.82
C SER A 172 -7.94 -9.75 35.29
N THR A 173 -7.39 -9.05 34.30
CA THR A 173 -8.04 -7.89 33.68
C THR A 173 -9.35 -8.30 33.02
N TYR A 174 -9.35 -9.30 32.15
CA TYR A 174 -10.58 -9.71 31.46
C TYR A 174 -11.64 -10.28 32.42
N ARG A 175 -11.23 -11.04 33.45
CA ARG A 175 -12.15 -11.57 34.46
C ARG A 175 -12.81 -10.48 35.31
N ASN A 176 -12.09 -9.42 35.62
CA ASN A 176 -12.56 -8.36 36.53
C ASN A 176 -13.22 -7.19 35.82
N THR A 177 -12.86 -6.92 34.56
CA THR A 177 -13.23 -5.68 33.86
C THR A 177 -14.35 -5.87 32.83
N ASP A 178 -14.64 -7.10 32.38
CA ASP A 178 -15.67 -7.32 31.36
C ASP A 178 -16.99 -7.87 31.95
N PRO A 179 -17.98 -7.01 32.26
CA PRO A 179 -19.30 -7.43 32.71
C PRO A 179 -20.04 -8.28 31.65
N ALA A 180 -19.62 -8.27 30.37
CA ALA A 180 -20.21 -9.10 29.33
C ALA A 180 -19.87 -10.59 29.48
N LEU A 181 -18.72 -10.94 30.09
CA LEU A 181 -18.36 -12.32 30.38
C LEU A 181 -19.28 -12.94 31.46
N SER A 182 -19.57 -12.17 32.52
CA SER A 182 -20.56 -12.55 33.53
C SER A 182 -21.97 -12.59 32.96
N ALA A 183 -22.34 -11.68 32.06
CA ALA A 183 -23.67 -11.64 31.45
C ALA A 183 -23.92 -12.78 30.44
N LYS A 184 -22.86 -13.35 29.84
CA LYS A 184 -22.96 -14.39 28.80
C LYS A 184 -22.62 -15.82 29.28
N ASN A 185 -22.42 -16.06 30.59
CA ASN A 185 -22.00 -17.36 31.13
C ASN A 185 -20.75 -17.95 30.45
N LEU A 186 -19.81 -17.09 30.02
CA LEU A 186 -18.58 -17.53 29.38
C LEU A 186 -17.50 -17.77 30.43
N GLN A 187 -16.95 -18.99 30.46
CA GLN A 187 -15.82 -19.33 31.34
C GLN A 187 -14.51 -19.23 30.58
N PHE A 188 -13.60 -18.39 31.07
CA PHE A 188 -12.24 -18.29 30.56
C PHE A 188 -11.32 -19.14 31.45
N ASN A 189 -10.67 -20.14 30.86
CA ASN A 189 -9.77 -21.06 31.56
C ASN A 189 -8.38 -21.01 30.90
N ILE A 190 -7.33 -20.84 31.70
CA ILE A 190 -5.95 -21.06 31.24
C ILE A 190 -5.61 -22.53 31.49
N LEU A 191 -5.48 -23.30 30.41
CA LEU A 191 -5.00 -24.67 30.47
C LEU A 191 -3.47 -24.62 30.50
N ASN A 192 -2.89 -24.90 31.67
CA ASN A 192 -1.45 -24.98 31.82
C ASN A 192 -1.04 -26.46 31.91
N GLU A 193 -0.65 -27.06 30.78
CA GLU A 193 -0.29 -28.48 30.70
C GLU A 193 1.14 -28.78 31.14
N ALA A 194 1.94 -27.78 31.51
CA ALA A 194 3.32 -28.00 31.91
C ALA A 194 3.71 -27.18 33.14
N ASN A 195 4.51 -27.83 33.99
CA ASN A 195 5.23 -27.21 35.10
C ASN A 195 6.31 -26.28 34.50
N LEU A 196 5.87 -25.14 33.98
CA LEU A 196 6.71 -24.22 33.24
C LEU A 196 7.57 -23.42 34.21
N ASN A 197 8.87 -23.71 34.22
CA ASN A 197 9.91 -22.76 34.62
C ASN A 197 9.59 -21.37 34.03
N PRO A 198 9.96 -20.26 34.69
CA PRO A 198 9.65 -18.93 34.20
C PRO A 198 10.16 -18.75 32.77
N LEU A 199 9.25 -18.75 31.80
CA LEU A 199 9.53 -18.59 30.39
C LEU A 199 9.61 -17.09 30.12
N PHE A 200 10.82 -16.63 29.82
CA PHE A 200 11.06 -15.24 29.43
C PHE A 200 11.06 -15.13 27.92
N ILE A 201 10.30 -14.17 27.40
CA ILE A 201 10.30 -13.80 25.98
C ILE A 201 10.73 -12.33 25.85
N ASN A 202 11.47 -12.01 24.79
CA ASN A 202 11.84 -10.63 24.48
C ASN A 202 10.71 -10.00 23.68
N THR A 203 9.93 -9.13 24.32
CA THR A 203 8.79 -8.44 23.71
C THR A 203 8.61 -7.07 24.35
N ASP A 204 7.77 -6.24 23.75
CA ASP A 204 7.22 -5.06 24.42
C ASP A 204 6.06 -5.48 25.33
N PRO A 205 6.09 -5.17 26.64
CA PRO A 205 4.99 -5.46 27.56
C PRO A 205 3.97 -4.32 27.71
N ALA A 206 4.16 -3.20 27.01
CA ALA A 206 3.24 -2.06 27.03
C ALA A 206 1.88 -2.39 26.39
#